data_AF-A0A6I5R093-F1
#
_entry.id   AF-A0A6I5R093-F1
#
_cell.length_a   1.000
_cell.length_b   1.000
_cell.length_c   1.000
_cell.angle_alpha   90.00
_cell.angle_beta   90.00
_cell.angle_gamma   90.00
#
_symmetry.space_group_name_H-M   'P 1'
#
loop_
_entity.id
_entity.type
_entity.pdbx_description
1 polymer ?
#
loop_
_entity_poly.entity_id
_entity_poly.type
_entity_poly.pdbx_seq_one_letter_code
_entity_poly.pdbx_strand_id
1 'polypeptide(L)'
;MNRRDFLGGSLAAIGVWPVVGHTPFPQWKVYRQVHLFIVVNRADAAACDLGRAIAHTLATELPASRARVTRARDALRLASLISTHQLDLALLHRSELTVWQQGESPFNQIEPVALQELFAVENYVLISRQDFRPEHASLVKHTLEAHPNSLFS
;
A
#
# COMPACT_ATOMS: atom_id res chain seq x y z
N MET A 1 40.99 47.72 -45.32
CA MET A 1 39.64 47.18 -45.02
C MET A 1 39.43 47.21 -43.51
N ASN A 2 38.37 47.88 -43.04
CA ASN A 2 38.04 48.29 -41.65
C ASN A 2 37.80 47.09 -40.71
N ARG A 3 38.23 47.07 -39.43
CA ARG A 3 37.87 47.84 -38.21
C ARG A 3 36.45 47.58 -37.67
N ARG A 4 36.43 46.84 -36.54
CA ARG A 4 35.70 47.11 -35.27
C ARG A 4 34.24 46.65 -35.11
N ASP A 5 34.12 45.75 -34.13
CA ASP A 5 33.29 45.89 -32.92
C ASP A 5 31.77 45.63 -32.95
N PHE A 6 31.37 45.04 -31.82
CA PHE A 6 30.06 45.07 -31.16
C PHE A 6 28.98 44.08 -31.57
N LEU A 7 28.70 43.16 -30.63
CA LEU A 7 27.42 42.84 -29.98
C LEU A 7 27.58 41.41 -29.44
N GLY A 8 27.64 41.15 -28.14
CA GLY A 8 26.76 41.63 -27.10
C GLY A 8 26.47 40.40 -26.26
N GLY A 9 27.33 40.14 -25.27
CA GLY A 9 27.15 39.01 -24.38
C GLY A 9 25.92 39.22 -23.50
N SER A 10 25.13 38.16 -23.33
CA SER A 10 24.44 37.81 -22.09
C SER A 10 23.77 36.45 -22.29
N LEU A 11 24.48 35.39 -21.94
CA LEU A 11 23.94 34.07 -21.66
C LEU A 11 23.08 34.18 -20.38
N ALA A 12 21.82 34.57 -20.53
CA ALA A 12 20.82 34.34 -19.49
C ALA A 12 20.08 33.04 -19.83
N ALA A 13 20.79 31.91 -19.73
CA ALA A 13 20.12 30.63 -19.60
C ALA A 13 19.44 30.63 -18.24
N ILE A 14 18.16 31.00 -18.21
CA ILE A 14 17.30 30.72 -17.06
C ILE A 14 17.21 29.20 -16.98
N GLY A 15 18.12 28.62 -16.20
CA GLY A 15 18.04 27.24 -15.77
C GLY A 15 16.78 27.11 -14.94
N VAL A 16 15.68 26.70 -15.60
CA VAL A 16 14.55 26.12 -14.89
C VAL A 16 15.09 24.82 -14.33
N TRP A 17 15.58 24.85 -13.10
CA TRP A 17 15.75 23.64 -12.32
C TRP A 17 14.37 23.00 -12.22
N PRO A 18 14.16 21.79 -12.76
CA PRO A 18 13.01 21.04 -12.33
C PRO A 18 13.20 20.86 -10.83
N VAL A 19 12.30 21.45 -10.04
CA VAL A 19 12.06 20.96 -8.69
C VAL A 19 11.54 19.55 -8.90
N VAL A 20 12.48 18.60 -8.98
CA VAL A 20 12.18 17.19 -8.82
C VAL A 20 11.74 17.10 -7.37
N GLY A 21 10.44 17.25 -7.14
CA GLY A 21 9.83 16.70 -5.95
C GLY A 21 10.16 15.22 -6.00
N HIS A 22 11.22 14.82 -5.30
CA HIS A 22 11.60 13.44 -5.10
C HIS A 22 10.50 12.79 -4.26
N THR A 23 9.35 12.48 -4.86
CA THR A 23 8.45 11.50 -4.27
C THR A 23 9.27 10.22 -4.15
N PRO A 24 9.50 9.68 -2.94
CA PRO A 24 10.48 8.59 -2.76
C PRO A 24 10.07 7.27 -3.43
N PHE A 25 8.89 7.22 -4.07
CA PHE A 25 8.21 5.99 -4.47
C PHE A 25 7.71 6.01 -5.93
N PRO A 26 8.57 6.29 -6.94
CA PRO A 26 8.15 6.36 -8.35
C PRO A 26 7.59 5.04 -8.90
N GLN A 27 7.93 3.91 -8.27
CA GLN A 27 7.46 2.56 -8.65
C GLN A 27 5.95 2.36 -8.44
N TRP A 28 5.29 3.17 -7.60
CA TRP A 28 3.86 3.03 -7.35
C TRP A 28 3.00 3.56 -8.51
N LYS A 29 3.51 4.54 -9.27
CA LYS A 29 2.76 5.26 -10.34
C LYS A 29 2.22 4.34 -11.44
N VAL A 30 2.83 3.17 -11.64
CA VAL A 30 2.51 2.19 -12.71
C VAL A 30 1.70 1.01 -12.17
N TYR A 31 1.60 0.83 -10.86
CA TYR A 31 0.92 -0.31 -10.24
C TYR A 31 -0.60 -0.11 -10.21
N ARG A 32 -1.20 -0.29 -11.39
CA ARG A 32 -2.63 -0.40 -11.74
C ARG A 32 -3.58 0.53 -10.97
N GLN A 33 -3.36 1.83 -11.20
CA GLN A 33 -4.37 2.89 -11.38
C GLN A 33 -5.73 2.61 -10.70
N VAL A 34 -5.86 2.83 -9.40
CA VAL A 34 -5.94 4.18 -8.81
C VAL A 34 -5.80 4.10 -7.28
N HIS A 35 -6.11 2.97 -6.62
CA HIS A 35 -6.10 2.87 -5.15
C HIS A 35 -5.58 1.52 -4.65
N LEU A 36 -4.67 1.56 -3.66
CA LEU A 36 -4.32 0.39 -2.86
C LEU A 36 -5.45 0.09 -1.87
N PHE A 37 -6.19 -0.98 -2.11
CA PHE A 37 -7.27 -1.36 -1.23
C PHE A 37 -6.81 -2.33 -0.14
N ILE A 38 -7.18 -2.01 1.10
CA ILE A 38 -7.02 -2.87 2.28
C ILE A 38 -8.41 -3.38 2.62
N VAL A 39 -8.65 -4.68 2.45
CA VAL A 39 -9.91 -5.29 2.87
C VAL A 39 -9.89 -5.68 4.33
N VAL A 40 -10.97 -5.35 5.03
CA VAL A 40 -11.24 -5.74 6.42
C VAL A 40 -12.60 -6.43 6.53
N ASN A 41 -12.77 -7.27 7.54
CA ASN A 41 -14.09 -7.82 7.87
C ASN A 41 -14.96 -6.71 8.48
N ARG A 42 -16.13 -6.45 7.90
CA ARG A 42 -17.07 -5.42 8.40
C ARG A 42 -17.55 -5.67 9.83
N ALA A 43 -17.64 -6.94 10.23
CA ALA A 43 -18.08 -7.32 11.58
C ALA A 43 -17.04 -7.02 12.66
N ASP A 44 -15.77 -6.88 12.27
CA ASP A 44 -14.68 -6.54 13.18
C ASP A 44 -14.45 -5.02 13.18
N ALA A 45 -14.96 -4.36 14.23
CA ALA A 45 -14.84 -2.92 14.38
C ALA A 45 -13.38 -2.47 14.57
N ALA A 46 -12.58 -3.23 15.33
CA ALA A 46 -11.18 -2.92 15.59
C ALA A 46 -10.34 -3.06 14.31
N ALA A 47 -10.57 -4.10 13.50
CA ALA A 47 -9.98 -4.20 12.17
C ALA A 47 -10.39 -3.03 11.27
N CYS A 48 -11.66 -2.57 11.35
CA CYS A 48 -12.13 -1.43 10.58
C CYS A 48 -11.49 -0.09 10.99
N ASP A 49 -11.22 0.13 12.27
CA ASP A 49 -10.53 1.31 12.77
C ASP A 49 -9.04 1.25 12.39
N LEU A 50 -8.38 0.14 12.69
CA LEU A 50 -6.97 -0.07 12.38
C LEU A 50 -6.70 -0.01 10.88
N GLY A 51 -7.54 -0.63 10.06
CA GLY A 51 -7.45 -0.56 8.60
C GLY A 51 -7.53 0.88 8.10
N ARG A 52 -8.36 1.72 8.73
CA ARG A 52 -8.47 3.15 8.37
C ARG A 52 -7.20 3.90 8.75
N ALA A 53 -6.63 3.63 9.91
CA ALA A 53 -5.36 4.24 10.34
C ALA A 53 -4.18 3.83 9.44
N ILE A 54 -4.10 2.55 9.06
CA ILE A 54 -3.11 2.04 8.10
C ILE A 54 -3.30 2.71 6.74
N ALA A 55 -4.52 2.72 6.20
CA ALA A 55 -4.79 3.36 4.91
C ALA A 55 -4.48 4.86 4.93
N HIS A 56 -4.77 5.56 6.04
CA HIS A 56 -4.45 6.97 6.21
C HIS A 56 -2.93 7.21 6.24
N THR A 57 -2.20 6.41 7.01
CA THR A 57 -0.73 6.46 7.08
C THR A 57 -0.11 6.23 5.70
N LEU A 58 -0.54 5.17 5.00
CA LEU A 58 -0.06 4.86 3.66
C LEU A 58 -0.47 5.95 2.64
N ALA A 59 -1.64 6.56 2.74
CA ALA A 59 -2.03 7.63 1.85
C ALA A 59 -1.27 8.95 2.12
N THR A 60 -0.77 9.14 3.34
CA THR A 60 0.02 10.32 3.73
C THR A 60 1.48 10.16 3.31
N GLU A 61 2.08 9.01 3.64
CA GLU A 61 3.50 8.73 3.37
C GLU A 61 3.76 8.22 1.95
N LEU A 62 2.79 7.47 1.39
CA LEU A 62 2.78 7.01 0.01
C LEU A 62 1.56 7.59 -0.74
N PRO A 63 1.48 8.91 -1.03
CA PRO A 63 0.30 9.50 -1.68
C PRO A 63 -0.05 8.87 -3.03
N ALA A 64 0.96 8.37 -3.75
CA ALA A 64 0.78 7.64 -5.01
C ALA A 64 0.01 6.32 -4.83
N SER A 65 0.00 5.74 -3.62
CA SER A 65 -0.79 4.56 -3.28
C SER A 65 -2.28 4.80 -3.27
N ARG A 66 -2.69 6.03 -2.91
CA ARG A 66 -4.08 6.41 -2.67
C ARG A 66 -4.78 5.33 -1.85
N ALA A 67 -4.13 4.87 -0.78
CA ALA A 67 -4.60 3.75 0.01
C ALA A 67 -6.00 4.00 0.57
N ARG A 68 -6.84 2.96 0.55
CA ARG A 68 -8.23 3.00 1.00
C ARG A 68 -8.63 1.70 1.67
N VAL A 69 -9.54 1.81 2.62
CA VAL A 69 -10.19 0.64 3.23
C VAL A 69 -11.42 0.26 2.42
N THR A 70 -11.58 -1.04 2.22
CA THR A 70 -12.84 -1.64 1.78
C THR A 70 -13.30 -2.66 2.82
N ARG A 71 -14.61 -2.85 2.94
CA ARG A 71 -15.21 -3.71 3.97
C ARG A 71 -15.88 -4.90 3.32
N ALA A 72 -15.34 -6.09 3.53
CA ALA A 72 -16.00 -7.34 3.18
C ALA A 72 -17.16 -7.60 4.14
N ARG A 73 -18.21 -8.27 3.67
CA ARG A 73 -19.37 -8.61 4.50
C ARG A 73 -18.99 -9.53 5.67
N ASP A 74 -18.08 -10.46 5.42
CA ASP A 74 -17.65 -11.51 6.33
C ASP A 74 -16.19 -11.92 6.00
N ALA A 75 -15.58 -12.72 6.88
CA ALA A 75 -14.21 -13.20 6.72
C ALA A 75 -14.02 -14.07 5.47
N LEU A 76 -15.03 -14.87 5.11
CA LEU A 76 -14.99 -15.71 3.90
C LEU A 76 -14.89 -14.85 2.63
N ARG A 77 -15.68 -13.77 2.56
CA ARG A 77 -15.63 -12.84 1.44
C ARG A 77 -14.30 -12.08 1.40
N LEU A 78 -13.73 -11.72 2.55
CA LEU A 78 -12.38 -11.14 2.61
C LEU A 78 -11.36 -12.10 1.99
N ALA A 79 -11.35 -13.36 2.42
CA ALA A 79 -10.42 -14.37 1.89
C ALA A 79 -10.60 -14.58 0.39
N SER A 80 -11.85 -14.69 -0.08
CA SER A 80 -12.19 -14.80 -1.50
C SER A 80 -11.63 -13.64 -2.33
N LEU A 81 -11.71 -12.40 -1.84
CA LEU A 81 -11.21 -11.23 -2.57
C LEU A 81 -9.69 -11.26 -2.76
N ILE A 82 -8.96 -11.75 -1.76
CA ILE A 82 -7.50 -11.90 -1.83
C ILE A 82 -7.11 -13.06 -2.74
N SER A 83 -7.68 -14.26 -2.51
CA SER A 83 -7.36 -15.47 -3.28
C SER A 83 -7.68 -15.33 -4.77
N THR A 84 -8.71 -14.55 -5.14
CA THR A 84 -9.13 -14.38 -6.54
C THR A 84 -8.52 -13.17 -7.25
N HIS A 85 -7.45 -12.58 -6.70
CA HIS A 85 -6.78 -11.42 -7.29
C HIS A 85 -7.65 -10.16 -7.46
N GLN A 86 -8.77 -10.07 -6.73
CA GLN A 86 -9.61 -8.88 -6.75
C GLN A 86 -9.02 -7.76 -5.90
N LEU A 87 -8.33 -8.11 -4.81
CA LEU A 87 -7.62 -7.19 -3.91
C LEU A 87 -6.26 -7.77 -3.53
N ASP A 88 -5.34 -6.90 -3.10
CA ASP A 88 -3.96 -7.29 -2.82
C ASP A 88 -3.65 -7.36 -1.31
N LEU A 89 -4.30 -6.52 -0.50
CA LEU A 89 -4.03 -6.42 0.94
C LEU A 89 -5.26 -6.73 1.78
N ALA A 90 -5.08 -7.51 2.84
CA ALA A 90 -6.10 -7.77 3.85
C ALA A 90 -5.55 -7.53 5.26
N LEU A 91 -6.40 -6.99 6.13
CA LEU A 91 -6.13 -6.88 7.56
C LEU A 91 -7.18 -7.71 8.31
N LEU A 92 -6.70 -8.64 9.12
CA LEU A 92 -7.52 -9.61 9.85
C LEU A 92 -6.83 -10.00 11.16
N HIS A 93 -7.58 -10.64 12.04
CA HIS A 93 -7.03 -11.14 13.30
C HIS A 93 -6.10 -12.34 13.03
N ARG A 94 -5.04 -12.49 13.82
CA ARG A 94 -4.05 -13.56 13.65
C ARG A 94 -4.68 -14.95 13.73
N SER A 95 -5.67 -15.14 14.60
CA SER A 95 -6.41 -16.41 14.67
C SER A 95 -7.20 -16.71 13.40
N GLU A 96 -7.81 -15.70 12.76
CA GLU A 96 -8.51 -15.90 11.48
C GLU A 96 -7.52 -16.30 10.37
N LEU A 97 -6.33 -15.69 10.35
CA LEU A 97 -5.27 -16.09 9.41
C LEU A 97 -4.85 -17.55 9.61
N THR A 98 -4.69 -18.00 10.87
CA THR A 98 -4.33 -19.38 11.17
C THR A 98 -5.39 -20.36 10.68
N VAL A 99 -6.67 -20.10 10.97
CA VAL A 99 -7.79 -20.95 10.52
C VAL A 99 -7.85 -20.99 8.98
N TRP A 100 -7.59 -19.86 8.32
CA TRP A 100 -7.53 -19.79 6.86
C TRP A 100 -6.36 -20.61 6.29
N GLN A 101 -5.16 -20.47 6.84
CA GLN A 101 -3.98 -21.23 6.40
C GLN A 101 -4.14 -22.74 6.60
N GLN A 102 -4.88 -23.15 7.63
CA GLN A 102 -5.21 -24.55 7.90
C GLN A 102 -6.32 -25.09 6.99
N GLY A 103 -7.00 -24.21 6.22
CA GLY A 103 -8.13 -24.60 5.39
C GLY A 103 -9.35 -25.04 6.21
N GLU A 104 -9.46 -24.57 7.46
CA GLU A 104 -10.57 -24.90 8.35
C GLU A 104 -11.80 -24.03 8.06
N SER A 105 -12.97 -24.44 8.57
CA SER A 105 -14.20 -23.65 8.45
C SER A 105 -14.01 -22.25 9.08
N PRO A 106 -14.43 -21.15 8.42
CA PRO A 106 -15.24 -21.11 7.19
C PRO A 106 -14.43 -21.15 5.88
N PHE A 107 -13.10 -21.13 5.93
CA PHE A 107 -12.21 -20.98 4.77
C PHE A 107 -11.94 -22.28 3.99
N ASN A 108 -12.50 -23.41 4.42
CA ASN A 108 -12.41 -24.70 3.72
C ASN A 108 -12.91 -24.70 2.27
N GLN A 109 -13.63 -23.66 1.86
CA GLN A 109 -14.12 -23.43 0.49
C GLN A 109 -13.20 -22.50 -0.33
N ILE A 110 -12.15 -21.95 0.28
CA ILE A 110 -11.21 -21.04 -0.38
C ILE A 110 -10.05 -21.85 -0.92
N GLU A 111 -9.67 -21.59 -2.17
CA GLU A 111 -8.48 -22.20 -2.74
C GLU A 111 -7.24 -21.78 -1.94
N PRO A 112 -6.33 -22.74 -1.63
CA PRO A 112 -5.08 -22.42 -0.97
C PRO A 112 -4.29 -21.40 -1.76
N VAL A 113 -3.88 -20.33 -1.08
CA VAL A 113 -3.08 -19.25 -1.67
C VAL A 113 -1.87 -19.01 -0.78
N ALA A 114 -0.71 -18.80 -1.39
CA ALA A 114 0.49 -18.41 -0.65
C ALA A 114 0.32 -16.97 -0.16
N LEU A 115 0.28 -16.80 1.15
CA LEU A 115 0.16 -15.51 1.83
C LEU A 115 1.49 -15.12 2.48
N GLN A 116 1.73 -13.82 2.58
CA GLN A 116 2.85 -13.27 3.34
C GLN A 116 2.34 -12.20 4.30
N GLU A 117 2.91 -12.17 5.50
CA GLU A 117 2.69 -11.09 6.47
C GLU A 117 3.54 -9.88 6.09
N LEU A 118 2.90 -8.72 5.92
CA LEU A 118 3.58 -7.46 5.64
C LEU A 118 3.86 -6.65 6.90
N PHE A 119 2.91 -6.65 7.82
CA PHE A 119 2.97 -5.87 9.05
C PHE A 119 2.07 -6.52 10.11
N ALA A 120 2.45 -6.42 11.38
CA ALA A 120 1.67 -6.91 12.49
C ALA A 120 1.59 -5.85 13.58
N VAL A 121 0.41 -5.75 14.20
CA VAL A 121 0.14 -4.82 15.29
C VAL A 121 -0.86 -5.47 16.23
N GLU A 122 -0.47 -5.61 17.49
CA GLU A 122 -1.20 -6.39 18.49
C GLU A 122 -1.55 -7.80 17.96
N ASN A 123 -2.85 -8.12 17.90
CA ASN A 123 -3.36 -9.39 17.40
C ASN A 123 -3.78 -9.34 15.93
N TYR A 124 -3.53 -8.22 15.23
CA TYR A 124 -3.89 -8.03 13.83
C TYR A 124 -2.67 -8.14 12.93
N VAL A 125 -2.91 -8.67 11.74
CA VAL A 125 -1.89 -8.87 10.73
C VAL A 125 -2.38 -8.33 9.39
N LEU A 126 -1.57 -7.48 8.78
CA LEU A 126 -1.72 -7.06 7.40
C LEU A 126 -0.98 -8.06 6.52
N ILE A 127 -1.72 -8.71 5.63
CA ILE A 127 -1.19 -9.72 4.70
C ILE A 127 -1.33 -9.25 3.26
N SER A 128 -0.54 -9.88 2.40
CA SER A 128 -0.78 -9.92 0.96
C SER A 128 -0.64 -11.34 0.44
N ARG A 129 -1.02 -11.56 -0.83
CA ARG A 129 -0.51 -12.71 -1.56
C ARG A 129 1.00 -12.62 -1.71
N GLN A 130 1.67 -13.78 -1.86
CA GLN A 130 3.12 -13.85 -2.08
C GLN A 130 3.54 -13.31 -3.45
N ASP A 131 2.66 -13.34 -4.45
CA ASP A 131 2.89 -12.76 -5.78
C ASP A 131 2.65 -11.24 -5.82
N PHE A 132 2.25 -10.64 -4.70
CA PHE A 132 2.24 -9.18 -4.55
C PHE A 132 3.65 -8.65 -4.78
N ARG A 133 3.78 -7.61 -5.60
CA ARG A 133 5.08 -7.13 -6.08
C ARG A 133 6.05 -6.90 -4.92
N PRO A 134 7.21 -7.56 -4.89
CA PRO A 134 8.14 -7.48 -3.75
C PRO A 134 8.55 -6.05 -3.40
N GLU A 135 8.70 -5.20 -4.42
CA GLU A 135 8.99 -3.79 -4.22
C GLU A 135 7.88 -3.05 -3.45
N HIS A 136 6.62 -3.32 -3.76
CA HIS A 136 5.47 -2.69 -3.10
C HIS A 136 5.22 -3.28 -1.72
N ALA A 137 5.40 -4.59 -1.55
CA ALA A 137 5.39 -5.26 -0.26
C ALA A 137 6.38 -4.61 0.71
N SER A 138 7.62 -4.40 0.24
CA SER A 138 8.70 -3.79 1.02
C SER A 138 8.38 -2.34 1.37
N LEU A 139 7.81 -1.57 0.44
CA LEU A 139 7.41 -0.19 0.70
C LEU A 139 6.30 -0.08 1.74
N VAL A 140 5.24 -0.89 1.62
CA VAL A 140 4.15 -0.93 2.60
C VAL A 140 4.70 -1.26 3.98
N LYS A 141 5.51 -2.31 4.07
CA LYS A 141 6.15 -2.75 5.31
C LYS A 141 7.00 -1.64 5.95
N HIS A 142 7.99 -1.12 5.24
CA HIS A 142 8.89 -0.09 5.79
C HIS A 142 8.15 1.18 6.19
N THR A 143 7.10 1.57 5.45
CA THR A 143 6.32 2.76 5.77
C THR A 143 5.59 2.61 7.10
N LEU A 144 4.97 1.45 7.34
CA LEU A 144 4.23 1.17 8.57
C LEU A 144 5.17 0.97 9.77
N GLU A 145 6.32 0.31 9.56
CA GLU A 145 7.35 0.17 10.59
C GLU A 145 7.98 1.51 11.00
N ALA A 146 8.08 2.46 10.07
CA ALA A 146 8.58 3.81 10.36
C ALA A 146 7.55 4.70 11.10
N HIS A 147 6.25 4.36 11.02
CA HIS A 147 5.16 5.17 11.59
C HIS A 147 4.22 4.34 12.48
N PRO A 148 4.71 3.66 13.53
CA PRO A 148 3.86 2.84 14.40
C PRO A 148 2.87 3.70 15.21
N ASN A 149 3.25 4.92 15.59
CA ASN A 149 2.44 5.79 16.45
C ASN A 149 1.19 6.34 15.75
N SER A 150 1.18 6.43 14.42
CA SER A 150 0.00 6.91 13.67
C SER A 150 -1.13 5.88 13.61
N LEU A 151 -0.89 4.65 14.07
CA LEU A 151 -1.90 3.59 14.10
C LEU A 151 -2.79 3.63 15.35
N PHE A 152 -2.39 4.39 16.38
CA PHE A 152 -3.06 4.46 17.68
C PHE A 152 -3.59 5.88 18.03
N SER A 153 -3.51 6.82 17.09
CA SER A 153 -3.97 8.21 17.23
C SER A 153 -5.44 8.37 16.87
#